data_AF-A0A967DGD6-F1
#
_entry.id   AF-A0A967DGD6-F1
#
_cell.length_a   1.000
_cell.length_b   1.000
_cell.length_c   1.000
_cell.angle_alpha   90.00
_cell.angle_beta   90.00
_cell.angle_gamma   90.00
#
_symmetry.space_group_name_H-M   'P 1'
#
loop_
_entity.id
_entity.type
_entity.pdbx_description
1 polymer ?
#
loop_
_entity_poly.entity_id
_entity_poly.type
_entity_poly.pdbx_seq_one_letter_code
_entity_poly.pdbx_strand_id
1 'polypeptide(L)' 'CLEAALWAFASTDSFDAAVLAAVNLGDDADTTGAVCGQIAGAFYGASAVPVEWRKKLALLEEIEKLGAGLCKMAEE' A
#
# COMPACT_ATOMS: atom_id res chain seq x y z
N CYS A 1 -8.17 12.14 5.03
CA CYS A 1 -7.52 10.84 4.82
C CYS A 1 -6.08 10.75 5.41
N LEU A 2 -5.19 11.75 5.25
CA LEU A 2 -3.77 11.60 5.65
C LEU A 2 -3.54 11.25 7.14
N GLU A 3 -4.18 11.96 8.07
CA GLU A 3 -4.06 11.67 9.51
C GLU A 3 -4.49 10.23 9.84
N ALA A 4 -5.61 9.78 9.29
CA ALA A 4 -6.12 8.42 9.47
C ALA A 4 -5.18 7.35 8.88
N ALA A 5 -4.59 7.60 7.70
CA ALA A 5 -3.62 6.72 7.09
C ALA A 5 -2.32 6.61 7.91
N LEU A 6 -1.83 7.74 8.42
CA LEU A 6 -0.66 7.77 9.31
C LEU A 6 -0.94 7.06 10.63
N TRP A 7 -2.11 7.28 11.22
CA TRP A 7 -2.53 6.59 12.43
C TRP A 7 -2.61 5.08 12.23
N ALA A 8 -3.24 4.61 11.15
CA ALA A 8 -3.37 3.19 10.85
C ALA A 8 -2.00 2.52 10.65
N PHE A 9 -1.11 3.17 9.89
CA PHE A 9 0.27 2.71 9.72
C PHE A 9 1.04 2.67 11.05
N ALA A 10 1.02 3.77 11.82
CA ALA A 10 1.79 3.89 13.06
C ALA A 10 1.24 3.02 14.22
N SER A 11 -0.01 2.54 14.12
CA SER A 11 -0.66 1.70 15.13
C SER A 11 -0.58 0.20 14.84
N THR A 12 0.17 -0.21 13.81
CA THR A 12 0.25 -1.61 13.38
C THR A 12 1.66 -1.99 12.92
N ASP A 13 1.96 -3.30 12.94
CA ASP A 13 3.33 -3.82 12.70
C ASP A 13 3.45 -4.64 11.38
N SER A 14 2.44 -4.59 10.51
CA SER A 14 2.47 -5.27 9.21
C SER A 14 1.66 -4.55 8.15
N PHE A 15 1.99 -4.77 6.87
CA PHE A 15 1.29 -4.15 5.74
C PHE A 15 -0.21 -4.44 5.76
N ASP A 16 -0.57 -5.71 5.97
CA ASP A 16 -1.96 -6.15 5.96
C ASP A 16 -2.74 -5.58 7.14
N ALA A 17 -2.15 -5.55 8.34
CA ALA A 17 -2.77 -4.92 9.50
C ALA A 17 -2.99 -3.41 9.28
N ALA A 18 -2.01 -2.70 8.72
CA ALA A 18 -2.11 -1.27 8.45
C ALA A 18 -3.23 -0.94 7.45
N VAL A 19 -3.28 -1.68 6.33
CA VAL A 19 -4.29 -1.45 5.29
C VAL A 19 -5.68 -1.85 5.79
N LEU A 20 -5.81 -2.97 6.51
CA LEU A 20 -7.08 -3.38 7.11
C LEU A 20 -7.57 -2.38 8.15
N ALA A 21 -6.69 -1.86 9.01
CA ALA A 21 -7.04 -0.82 9.97
C ALA A 21 -7.54 0.44 9.24
N ALA A 22 -6.85 0.87 8.19
CA ALA A 22 -7.21 2.06 7.41
C ALA A 22 -8.60 1.94 6.73
N VAL A 23 -8.87 0.83 6.02
CA VAL A 23 -10.14 0.69 5.29
C VAL A 23 -11.34 0.44 6.20
N ASN A 24 -11.12 -0.14 7.39
CA ASN A 24 -12.20 -0.37 8.36
C ASN A 24 -12.60 0.88 9.15
N LEU A 25 -11.91 2.02 8.99
CA LEU A 25 -12.35 3.32 9.51
C LEU A 25 -13.63 3.83 8.80
N GLY A 26 -13.90 3.34 7.58
CA GLY A 26 -15.07 3.72 6.80
C GLY A 26 -14.94 5.10 6.13
N ASP A 27 -16.09 5.68 5.79
CA ASP A 27 -16.22 6.95 5.06
C ASP A 27 -15.39 6.94 3.76
N ASP A 28 -14.31 7.73 3.70
CA ASP A 28 -13.34 7.78 2.60
C ASP A 28 -12.30 6.64 2.72
N ALA A 29 -12.80 5.41 2.76
CA ALA A 29 -12.02 4.20 3.05
C ALA A 29 -11.05 3.83 1.92
N ASP A 30 -11.45 4.04 0.66
CA ASP A 30 -10.63 3.76 -0.51
C ASP A 30 -9.43 4.72 -0.59
N THR A 31 -9.66 6.02 -0.42
CA THR A 31 -8.56 7.01 -0.38
C THR A 31 -7.64 6.77 0.81
N THR A 32 -8.20 6.53 2.00
CA THR A 32 -7.39 6.30 3.22
C THR A 32 -6.59 5.00 3.10
N GLY A 33 -7.21 3.93 2.58
CA GLY A 33 -6.53 2.67 2.28
C GLY A 33 -5.43 2.81 1.24
N ALA A 34 -5.66 3.60 0.17
CA ALA A 34 -4.66 3.84 -0.87
C ALA A 34 -3.45 4.65 -0.35
N VAL A 35 -3.68 5.67 0.48
CA VAL A 35 -2.59 6.46 1.11
C VAL A 35 -1.83 5.59 2.12
N CYS A 36 -2.53 4.83 2.97
CA CYS A 36 -1.91 3.91 3.91
C CYS A 36 -1.08 2.84 3.19
N GLY A 37 -1.62 2.26 2.10
CA GLY A 37 -0.93 1.25 1.28
C GLY A 37 0.35 1.77 0.63
N GLN A 38 0.39 3.03 0.20
CA GLN A 38 1.63 3.65 -0.30
C GLN A 38 2.70 3.75 0.80
N ILE A 39 2.33 4.23 1.99
CA ILE A 39 3.24 4.39 3.13
C ILE A 39 3.75 3.03 3.61
N ALA A 40 2.82 2.10 3.91
CA ALA A 40 3.14 0.76 4.37
C ALA A 40 3.93 -0.03 3.32
N GLY A 41 3.58 0.10 2.03
CA GLY A 41 4.28 -0.56 0.94
C GLY A 41 5.71 -0.07 0.76
N ALA A 42 5.95 1.23 0.93
CA ALA A 42 7.30 1.80 0.92
C ALA A 42 8.15 1.34 2.11
N PHE A 43 7.53 1.17 3.29
CA PHE A 43 8.24 0.77 4.52
C PHE A 43 8.50 -0.74 4.61
N TYR A 44 7.48 -1.58 4.40
CA TYR A 44 7.57 -3.03 4.52
C TYR A 44 8.04 -3.72 3.23
N GLY A 45 8.00 -3.02 2.10
CA GLY A 45 8.36 -3.53 0.78
C GLY A 45 7.23 -4.26 0.07
N ALA A 46 7.32 -4.35 -1.27
CA ALA A 46 6.29 -4.96 -2.12
C ALA A 46 6.02 -6.44 -1.80
N SER A 47 7.02 -7.17 -1.29
CA SER A 47 6.88 -8.57 -0.87
C SER A 47 6.03 -8.76 0.39
N ALA A 48 5.82 -7.71 1.18
CA ALA A 48 4.96 -7.75 2.37
C ALA A 48 3.47 -7.72 2.03
N VAL A 49 3.09 -7.35 0.81
CA VAL A 49 1.70 -7.40 0.35
C VAL A 49 1.26 -8.86 0.27
N PRO A 50 0.18 -9.27 0.97
CA PRO A 50 -0.31 -10.65 0.94
C PRO A 50 -0.46 -11.16 -0.50
N VAL A 51 0.08 -12.36 -0.76
CA VAL A 51 0.07 -12.98 -2.10
C VAL A 51 -1.37 -13.10 -2.64
N GLU A 52 -2.32 -13.42 -1.75
CA GLU A 52 -3.73 -13.56 -2.11
C GLU A 52 -4.40 -12.23 -2.49
N TRP A 53 -3.86 -11.09 -2.05
CA TRP A 53 -4.31 -9.77 -2.50
C TRP A 53 -3.71 -9.43 -3.86
N ARG A 54 -2.39 -9.67 -4.04
CA ARG A 54 -1.72 -9.44 -5.33
C ARG A 54 -2.34 -10.26 -6.46
N LYS A 55 -2.68 -11.53 -6.22
CA LYS A 55 -3.39 -12.39 -7.20
C LYS A 55 -4.73 -11.84 -7.67
N LYS A 56 -5.36 -10.95 -6.90
CA LYS A 56 -6.66 -10.33 -7.24
C LYS A 56 -6.50 -8.92 -7.81
N LEU A 57 -5.30 -8.35 -7.76
CA LEU A 57 -5.04 -6.99 -8.23
C LEU A 57 -5.08 -6.96 -9.76
N ALA A 58 -6.00 -6.17 -10.30
CA ALA A 58 -6.05 -5.92 -11.73
C ALA A 58 -4.75 -5.20 -12.17
N LEU A 59 -4.23 -5.59 -13.33
CA LEU A 59 -3.03 -4.99 -13.93
C LEU A 59 -1.76 -5.09 -13.07
N LEU A 60 -1.64 -6.15 -12.26
CA LEU A 60 -0.49 -6.35 -11.37
C LEU A 60 0.84 -6.23 -12.13
N GLU A 61 0.96 -6.92 -13.28
CA GLU A 61 2.19 -6.94 -14.07
C GLU A 61 2.56 -5.54 -14.61
N GLU A 62 1.57 -4.78 -15.08
CA GLU A 62 1.78 -3.42 -15.57
C GLU A 62 2.19 -2.47 -14.43
N ILE A 63 1.55 -2.58 -13.26
CA ILE A 63 1.87 -1.76 -12.08
C ILE A 63 3.31 -2.05 -11.61
N GLU A 64 3.69 -3.32 -11.48
CA GLU A 64 5.05 -3.72 -11.07
C GLU A 64 6.09 -3.22 -12.08
N LYS A 65 5.81 -3.35 -13.39
CA LYS A 65 6.69 -2.85 -14.45
C LYS A 65 6.87 -1.33 -14.40
N LEU A 66 5.80 -0.58 -14.18
CA LEU A 66 5.86 0.88 -14.05
C LEU A 66 6.66 1.30 -12.83
N GLY A 67 6.42 0.68 -11.68
CA GLY A 67 7.16 0.94 -10.44
C GLY A 67 8.66 0.69 -10.59
N ALA A 68 9.04 -0.47 -11.14
CA ALA A 68 10.44 -0.80 -11.39
C ALA A 68 11.10 0.15 -12.40
N GLY A 69 10.37 0.55 -13.45
CA GLY A 69 10.85 1.51 -14.44
C GLY A 69 11.15 2.89 -13.82
N LEU A 70 10.25 3.39 -12.96
CA LEU A 70 10.45 4.66 -12.26
C LEU A 70 11.65 4.62 -11.30
N CYS A 71 11.83 3.52 -10.55
CA CYS A 71 13.01 3.37 -9.68
C CYS A 71 14.32 3.42 -10.48
N LYS A 72 14.38 2.70 -11.61
CA LYS A 72 15.56 2.71 -12.47
C LYS A 72 15.87 4.11 -13.01
N MET A 73 14.86 4.86 -13.45
CA MET A 73 15.03 6.23 -13.94
C MET A 73 15.50 7.21 -12.86
N ALA A 74 15.25 6.92 -11.58
CA ALA A 74 15.70 7.76 -10.47
C ALA A 74 17.16 7.50 -10.06
N GLU A 75 17.72 6.36 -10.47
CA GLU A 75 19.11 5.99 -10.23
C GLU A 75 20.07 6.47 -11.34
N GLU A 76 19.52 6.84 -12.50
CA GLU A 76 20.22 7.44 -13.65
C GLU A 76 20.39 8.96 -13.50
#